data_AF-F8BUE8-F1
#
_entry.id   AF-F8BUE8-F1
#
_cell.length_a   1.000
_cell.length_b   1.000
_cell.length_c   1.000
_cell.angle_alpha   90.00
_cell.angle_beta   90.00
_cell.angle_gamma   90.00
#
_symmetry.space_group_name_H-M   'P 1'
#
loop_
_entity.id
_entity.type
_entity.pdbx_description
1 polymer ?
#
loop_
_entity_poly.entity_id
_entity_poly.type
_entity_poly.pdbx_seq_one_letter_code
_entity_poly.pdbx_strand_id
1 'polypeptide(L)'
;MDTPFTPRNWYYVFEESQGQAFSSETQSYVPSDTVPQERLTKLARGTTMNDLITLFREQSVPPYHRIEKSIILSRLGDAKSELAFAIATVGQRLRWNAPDKPWVNADDPEMKAIIIAIGEDPTTVLAPA
;
A
#
# COMPACT_ATOMS: atom_id res chain seq x y z
N MET A 1 27.14 -5.41 -7.19
CA MET A 1 26.84 -5.69 -5.77
C MET A 1 25.51 -6.42 -5.77
N ASP A 2 25.51 -7.69 -5.38
CA ASP A 2 24.27 -8.47 -5.29
C ASP A 2 23.41 -7.90 -4.17
N THR A 3 22.12 -7.66 -4.46
CA THR A 3 21.17 -7.24 -3.44
C THR A 3 20.97 -8.39 -2.44
N PRO A 4 21.10 -8.15 -1.12
CA PRO A 4 20.91 -9.19 -0.12
C PRO A 4 19.50 -9.80 -0.25
N PHE A 5 19.40 -11.11 -0.03
CA PHE A 5 18.13 -11.83 -0.16
C PHE A 5 17.12 -11.36 0.91
N THR A 6 16.16 -10.53 0.51
CA THR A 6 14.99 -10.23 1.34
C THR A 6 13.79 -11.08 0.89
N PRO A 7 13.32 -12.07 1.67
CA PRO A 7 12.23 -12.97 1.26
C PRO A 7 10.87 -12.29 1.05
N ARG A 8 10.71 -11.02 1.47
CA ARG A 8 9.50 -10.22 1.26
C ARG A 8 9.57 -9.27 0.07
N ASN A 9 10.72 -9.20 -0.62
CA ASN A 9 10.92 -8.31 -1.75
C ASN A 9 10.69 -9.05 -3.06
N TRP A 10 9.68 -8.62 -3.80
CA TRP A 10 9.31 -9.17 -5.10
C TRP A 10 9.73 -8.19 -6.18
N TYR A 11 10.30 -8.71 -7.28
CA TYR A 11 10.80 -7.91 -8.38
C TYR A 11 9.98 -8.15 -9.64
N TYR A 12 9.49 -7.08 -10.25
CA TYR A 12 8.61 -7.14 -11.41
C TYR A 12 9.21 -6.39 -12.60
N VAL A 13 9.27 -7.04 -13.76
CA VAL A 13 9.74 -6.43 -15.00
C VAL A 13 8.54 -6.18 -15.90
N PHE A 14 8.29 -4.91 -16.21
CA PHE A 14 7.33 -4.50 -17.22
C PHE A 14 8.02 -4.49 -18.57
N GLU A 15 7.33 -4.86 -19.65
CA GLU A 15 7.95 -4.91 -20.99
C GLU A 15 8.58 -3.55 -21.39
N GLU A 16 7.95 -2.44 -20.99
CA GLU A 16 8.40 -1.08 -21.30
C GLU A 16 9.51 -0.57 -20.38
N SER A 17 9.85 -1.29 -19.31
CA SER A 17 10.76 -0.80 -18.25
C SER A 17 12.25 -0.81 -18.61
N GLN A 18 12.62 -1.09 -19.87
CA GLN A 18 13.97 -0.95 -20.44
C GLN A 18 15.12 -1.45 -19.53
N GLY A 19 14.99 -2.66 -18.98
CA GLY A 19 16.03 -3.24 -18.12
C GLY A 19 15.98 -2.80 -16.66
N GLN A 20 14.87 -2.21 -16.22
CA GLN A 20 14.55 -1.98 -14.82
C GLN A 20 13.60 -3.07 -14.29
N ALA A 21 13.65 -3.31 -12.98
CA ALA A 21 12.70 -4.10 -12.24
C ALA A 21 12.13 -3.25 -11.10
N PHE A 22 10.83 -3.33 -10.85
CA PHE A 22 10.21 -2.70 -9.69
C PHE A 22 10.39 -3.57 -8.44
N SER A 23 10.95 -3.01 -7.37
CA SER A 23 11.05 -3.65 -6.07
C SER A 23 9.80 -3.34 -5.23
N SER A 24 9.12 -4.39 -4.76
CA SER A 24 7.95 -4.24 -3.89
C SER A 24 8.30 -3.67 -2.50
N GLU A 25 9.54 -3.89 -2.04
CA GLU A 25 10.01 -3.43 -0.73
C GLU A 25 10.32 -1.93 -0.72
N THR A 26 11.12 -1.45 -1.67
CA THR A 26 11.51 -0.03 -1.74
C THR A 26 10.49 0.82 -2.48
N GLN A 27 9.50 0.19 -3.12
CA GLN A 27 8.52 0.83 -4.00
C GLN A 27 9.19 1.67 -5.10
N SER A 28 10.31 1.19 -5.64
CA SER A 28 11.11 1.90 -6.63
C SER A 28 11.63 0.97 -7.72
N TYR A 29 12.04 1.56 -8.86
CA TYR A 29 12.76 0.82 -9.89
C TYR A 29 14.24 0.63 -9.52
N VAL A 30 14.75 -0.56 -9.80
CA VAL A 30 16.17 -0.94 -9.69
C VAL A 30 16.63 -1.57 -11.01
N PRO A 31 17.92 -1.54 -11.34
CA PRO A 31 18.43 -2.22 -12.53
C PRO A 31 18.17 -3.74 -12.47
N SER A 32 17.54 -4.30 -13.51
CA SER A 32 17.12 -5.72 -13.54
C SER A 32 18.29 -6.70 -13.55
N ASP A 33 19.47 -6.27 -13.99
CA ASP A 33 20.73 -7.03 -14.00
C ASP A 33 21.35 -7.16 -12.60
N THR A 34 20.91 -6.35 -11.64
CA THR A 34 21.30 -6.44 -10.21
C THR A 34 20.40 -7.36 -9.40
N VAL A 35 19.36 -7.91 -10.03
CA VAL A 35 18.38 -8.81 -9.41
C VAL A 35 18.58 -10.23 -9.95
N PRO A 36 18.65 -11.26 -9.09
CA PRO A 36 18.74 -12.65 -9.56
C PRO A 36 17.56 -13.02 -10.46
N GLN A 37 17.82 -13.69 -11.59
CA GLN A 37 16.80 -13.96 -12.62
C GLN A 37 15.62 -14.78 -12.09
N GLU A 38 15.86 -15.70 -11.17
CA GLU A 38 14.85 -16.52 -10.49
C GLU A 38 13.89 -15.70 -9.62
N ARG A 39 14.24 -14.44 -9.33
CA ARG A 39 13.42 -13.49 -8.56
C ARG A 39 12.67 -12.49 -9.43
N LEU A 40 12.95 -12.47 -10.74
CA LEU A 40 12.29 -11.57 -11.68
C LEU A 40 10.98 -12.19 -12.18
N THR A 41 9.87 -11.54 -11.87
CA THR A 41 8.58 -11.85 -12.47
C THR A 41 8.39 -10.96 -13.69
N LYS A 42 8.47 -11.54 -14.90
CA LYS A 42 8.12 -10.83 -16.13
C LYS A 42 6.61 -10.79 -16.28
N LEU A 43 6.07 -9.58 -16.37
CA LEU A 43 4.64 -9.37 -16.55
C LEU A 43 4.27 -9.41 -18.05
N ALA A 44 3.02 -9.73 -18.33
CA ALA A 44 2.53 -9.80 -19.69
C ALA A 44 2.60 -8.42 -20.39
N ARG A 45 2.67 -8.44 -21.72
CA ARG A 45 2.64 -7.22 -22.54
C ARG A 45 1.40 -6.40 -22.22
N GLY A 46 1.60 -5.10 -21.96
CA GLY A 46 0.54 -4.16 -21.62
C GLY A 46 0.08 -4.19 -20.15
N THR A 47 0.63 -5.07 -19.30
CA THR A 47 0.43 -4.96 -17.84
C THR A 47 1.08 -3.68 -17.33
N THR A 48 0.32 -2.90 -16.57
CA THR A 48 0.77 -1.63 -15.98
C THR A 48 1.06 -1.80 -14.48
N MET A 49 1.72 -0.82 -13.88
CA MET A 49 1.87 -0.76 -12.42
C MET A 49 0.52 -0.75 -11.69
N ASN A 50 -0.50 -0.12 -12.27
CA ASN A 50 -1.83 -0.06 -11.68
C ASN A 50 -2.50 -1.45 -11.64
N ASP A 51 -2.26 -2.28 -12.65
CA ASP A 51 -2.76 -3.66 -12.68
C ASP A 51 -2.08 -4.49 -11.58
N LEU A 52 -0.77 -4.31 -11.40
CA LEU A 52 -0.01 -4.97 -10.35
C LEU A 52 -0.46 -4.53 -8.95
N ILE A 53 -0.67 -3.24 -8.73
CA ILE A 53 -1.21 -2.70 -7.47
C ILE A 53 -2.62 -3.25 -7.21
N THR A 54 -3.44 -3.39 -8.25
CA THR A 54 -4.78 -3.98 -8.14
C THR A 54 -4.70 -5.43 -7.71
N LEU A 55 -3.82 -6.23 -8.32
CA LEU A 55 -3.58 -7.60 -7.91
C LEU A 55 -3.10 -7.68 -6.44
N PHE A 56 -2.16 -6.83 -6.03
CA PHE A 56 -1.69 -6.80 -4.64
C PHE A 56 -2.78 -6.44 -3.64
N ARG A 57 -3.69 -5.53 -4.01
CA ARG A 57 -4.87 -5.20 -3.21
C ARG A 57 -5.80 -6.39 -3.04
N GLU A 58 -6.05 -7.14 -4.11
CA GLU A 58 -6.87 -8.35 -4.08
C GLU A 58 -6.27 -9.45 -3.22
N GLN A 59 -4.94 -9.55 -3.20
CA GLN A 59 -4.19 -10.53 -2.41
C GLN A 59 -3.79 -10.03 -1.02
N SER A 60 -4.24 -8.83 -0.62
CA SER A 60 -3.90 -8.19 0.67
C SER A 60 -2.38 -8.15 0.94
N VAL A 61 -1.57 -7.89 -0.09
CA VAL A 61 -0.10 -7.85 0.00
C VAL A 61 0.35 -6.47 0.51
N PRO A 62 1.11 -6.40 1.63
CA PRO A 62 1.70 -5.14 2.06
C PRO A 62 2.70 -4.57 1.05
N PRO A 63 2.78 -3.24 0.89
CA PRO A 63 1.99 -2.21 1.59
C PRO A 63 0.69 -1.83 0.88
N TYR A 64 0.30 -2.55 -0.18
CA TYR A 64 -0.84 -2.22 -1.04
C TYR A 64 -2.16 -2.82 -0.56
N HIS A 65 -2.19 -3.48 0.58
CA HIS A 65 -3.40 -4.13 1.09
C HIS A 65 -4.51 -3.12 1.39
N ARG A 66 -5.73 -3.63 1.43
CA ARG A 66 -6.91 -2.88 1.89
C ARG A 66 -7.26 -3.28 3.31
N ILE A 67 -7.85 -2.34 4.03
CA ILE A 67 -8.24 -2.52 5.43
C ILE A 67 -9.65 -1.99 5.59
N GLU A 68 -10.50 -2.74 6.27
CA GLU A 68 -11.85 -2.32 6.58
C GLU A 68 -11.84 -1.11 7.53
N LYS A 69 -12.74 -0.15 7.27
CA LYS A 69 -12.95 1.02 8.13
C LYS A 69 -13.31 0.60 9.56
N SER A 70 -14.08 -0.47 9.73
CA SER A 70 -14.42 -1.08 11.03
C SER A 70 -13.19 -1.47 11.85
N ILE A 71 -12.21 -2.12 11.21
CA ILE A 71 -10.95 -2.53 11.84
C ILE A 71 -10.14 -1.30 12.25
N ILE A 72 -10.07 -0.28 11.39
CA ILE A 72 -9.39 0.98 11.70
C ILE A 72 -10.02 1.63 12.94
N LEU A 73 -11.35 1.75 12.98
CA LEU A 73 -12.08 2.30 14.14
C LEU A 73 -11.84 1.48 15.40
N SER A 74 -11.87 0.15 15.30
CA SER A 74 -11.59 -0.73 16.43
C SER A 74 -10.17 -0.56 16.99
N ARG A 75 -9.18 -0.29 16.13
CA ARG A 75 -7.78 -0.07 16.54
C ARG A 75 -7.57 1.30 17.17
N LEU A 76 -8.25 2.33 16.66
CA LEU A 76 -8.19 3.68 17.21
C LEU A 76 -8.99 3.82 18.52
N GLY A 77 -10.11 3.12 18.63
CA GLY A 77 -11.11 3.36 19.68
C GLY A 77 -11.86 4.69 19.47
N ASP A 78 -12.88 4.92 20.30
CA ASP A 78 -13.84 6.02 20.09
C ASP A 78 -13.18 7.39 20.17
N ALA A 79 -12.38 7.65 21.21
CA ALA A 79 -11.78 8.97 21.44
C ALA A 79 -10.83 9.40 20.30
N LYS A 80 -10.03 8.48 19.76
CA LYS A 80 -9.12 8.77 18.64
C LYS A 80 -9.85 8.85 17.31
N SER A 81 -10.91 8.07 17.15
CA SER A 81 -11.79 8.16 15.98
C SER A 81 -12.46 9.54 15.91
N GLU A 82 -12.99 10.05 17.02
CA GLU A 82 -13.55 11.39 17.10
C GLU A 82 -12.52 12.48 16.77
N LEU A 83 -11.30 12.37 17.31
CA LEU A 83 -10.21 13.30 17.00
C LEU A 83 -9.85 13.28 15.51
N ALA A 84 -9.78 12.09 14.89
CA ALA A 84 -9.52 11.93 13.46
C ALA A 84 -10.60 12.63 12.61
N PHE A 85 -11.88 12.48 12.99
CA PHE A 85 -12.97 13.15 12.29
C PHE A 85 -12.98 14.67 12.47
N ALA A 86 -12.53 15.17 13.62
CA ALA A 86 -12.45 16.59 13.90
C ALA A 86 -11.41 17.30 13.01
N ILE A 87 -10.26 16.66 12.75
CA ILE A 87 -9.19 17.24 11.92
C ILE A 87 -9.37 16.99 10.41
N ALA A 88 -10.22 16.02 10.04
CA ALA A 88 -10.48 15.73 8.64
C ALA A 88 -11.18 16.89 7.92
N THR A 89 -10.88 17.07 6.63
CA THR A 89 -11.64 17.97 5.77
C THR A 89 -13.04 17.43 5.49
N VAL A 90 -13.93 18.29 4.97
CA VAL A 90 -15.28 17.85 4.53
C VAL A 90 -15.18 16.74 3.48
N GLY A 91 -14.29 16.87 2.49
CA GLY A 91 -14.10 15.86 1.44
C GLY A 91 -13.62 14.52 1.99
N GLN A 92 -12.68 14.54 2.94
CA GLN A 92 -12.18 13.33 3.61
C GLN A 92 -13.29 12.62 4.38
N ARG A 93 -14.11 13.36 5.14
CA ARG A 93 -15.28 12.80 5.83
C ARG A 93 -16.30 12.20 4.88
N LEU A 94 -16.57 12.84 3.74
CA LEU A 94 -17.48 12.30 2.73
C LEU A 94 -16.97 10.98 2.15
N ARG A 95 -15.67 10.87 1.83
CA ARG A 95 -15.08 9.60 1.36
C ARG A 95 -15.09 8.52 2.47
N TRP A 96 -14.89 8.91 3.72
CA TRP A 96 -14.99 8.00 4.85
C TRP A 96 -16.41 7.45 5.03
N ASN A 97 -17.43 8.29 4.86
CA ASN A 97 -18.83 7.88 5.03
C ASN A 97 -19.46 7.24 3.77
N ALA A 98 -18.70 7.09 2.68
CA ALA A 98 -19.17 6.42 1.47
C ALA A 98 -19.42 4.91 1.73
N PRO A 99 -20.68 4.43 1.64
CA PRO A 99 -21.05 3.07 2.04
C PRO A 99 -20.57 2.00 1.04
N ASP A 100 -20.40 2.37 -0.23
CA ASP A 100 -19.88 1.53 -1.31
C ASP A 100 -18.36 1.28 -1.21
N LYS A 101 -17.68 1.97 -0.28
CA LYS A 101 -16.24 1.87 -0.06
C LYS A 101 -15.93 1.54 1.40
N PRO A 102 -16.23 0.33 1.90
CA PRO A 102 -15.99 -0.01 3.31
C PRO A 102 -14.50 -0.19 3.67
N TRP A 103 -13.60 -0.02 2.72
CA TRP A 103 -12.15 -0.18 2.87
C TRP A 103 -11.37 1.10 2.59
N VAL A 104 -10.16 1.17 3.17
CA VAL A 104 -9.13 2.17 2.87
C VAL A 104 -7.89 1.42 2.36
N ASN A 105 -7.18 1.98 1.37
CA ASN A 105 -5.90 1.42 0.95
C ASN A 105 -4.85 1.78 2.01
N ALA A 106 -4.03 0.82 2.44
CA ALA A 106 -3.05 1.03 3.50
C ALA A 106 -1.93 2.01 3.10
N ASP A 107 -1.75 2.25 1.80
CA ASP A 107 -0.82 3.23 1.24
C ASP A 107 -1.41 4.63 1.05
N ASP A 108 -2.68 4.86 1.41
CA ASP A 108 -3.35 6.17 1.28
C ASP A 108 -2.61 7.26 2.08
N PRO A 109 -2.02 8.26 1.40
CA PRO A 109 -1.20 9.28 2.05
C PRO A 109 -2.03 10.20 2.96
N GLU A 110 -3.30 10.44 2.61
CA GLU A 110 -4.19 11.28 3.40
C GLU A 110 -4.57 10.59 4.71
N MET A 111 -4.86 9.28 4.65
CA MET A 111 -5.16 8.51 5.84
C MET A 111 -3.95 8.42 6.78
N LYS A 112 -2.76 8.16 6.24
CA LYS A 112 -1.51 8.16 7.02
C LYS A 112 -1.28 9.50 7.72
N ALA A 113 -1.52 10.62 7.03
CA ALA A 113 -1.36 11.94 7.61
C ALA A 113 -2.33 12.20 8.78
N ILE A 114 -3.60 11.77 8.65
CA ILE A 114 -4.59 11.89 9.73
C ILE A 114 -4.17 11.05 10.95
N ILE A 115 -3.75 9.79 10.74
CA ILE A 115 -3.32 8.89 11.82
C ILE A 115 -2.11 9.47 12.57
N ILE A 116 -1.13 10.01 11.85
CA ILE A 116 0.03 10.67 12.46
C ILE A 116 -0.40 11.90 13.27
N ALA A 117 -1.31 12.72 12.72
CA ALA A 117 -1.76 13.96 13.37
C ALA A 117 -2.51 13.72 14.69
N ILE A 118 -3.18 12.58 14.85
CA ILE A 118 -3.83 12.18 16.10
C ILE A 118 -2.88 11.44 17.08
N GLY A 119 -1.58 11.34 16.73
CA GLY A 119 -0.54 10.76 17.56
C GLY A 119 -0.51 9.23 17.55
N GLU A 120 -1.02 8.59 16.48
CA GLU A 120 -1.03 7.14 16.31
C GLU A 120 0.01 6.69 15.27
N ASP A 121 0.37 5.41 15.30
CA ASP A 121 1.29 4.81 14.33
C ASP A 121 0.52 4.20 13.13
N PRO A 122 0.71 4.73 11.90
CA PRO A 122 0.06 4.16 10.72
C PRO A 122 0.43 2.72 10.43
N THR A 123 1.63 2.26 10.80
CA THR A 123 2.04 0.88 10.51
C THR A 123 1.30 -0.13 11.39
N THR A 124 0.86 0.31 12.57
CA THR A 124 0.02 -0.46 13.50
C THR A 124 -1.46 -0.35 13.11
N VAL A 125 -1.97 0.86 12.92
CA VAL A 125 -3.40 1.09 12.61
C VAL A 125 -3.75 0.52 11.23
N LEU A 126 -2.85 0.64 10.26
CA LEU A 126 -3.01 0.14 8.90
C LEU A 126 -2.27 -1.20 8.65
N ALA A 127 -2.05 -2.01 9.68
CA ALA A 127 -1.56 -3.38 9.47
C ALA A 127 -2.61 -4.25 8.73
N PRO A 128 -2.20 -5.28 7.97
CA PRO A 128 -3.13 -6.30 7.47
C PRO A 128 -4.02 -6.86 8.59
N ALA A 129 -5.22 -7.31 8.23
CA ALA A 129 -6.15 -7.97 9.16
C ALA A 129 -5.68 -9.38 9.51
#